data_AF-A0A0D3DNK5-F1
#
_entry.id   AF-A0A0D3DNK5-F1
#
_cell.length_a   1.000
_cell.length_b   1.000
_cell.length_c   1.000
_cell.angle_alpha   90.00
_cell.angle_beta   90.00
_cell.angle_gamma   90.00
#
_symmetry.space_group_name_H-M   'P 1'
#
loop_
_entity.id
_entity.type
_entity.pdbx_description
1 polymer ?
#
loop_
_entity_poly.entity_id
_entity_poly.type
_entity_poly.pdbx_seq_one_letter_code
_entity_poly.pdbx_strand_id
1 'polypeptide(L)'
;MAFSNKLHCISMFMIISYLTLILFASGLDVSNTMAEAPTPTPGSGHDGVLPLAPKHVVIHNTVENGEVLDVHCKSGDDDLGLIHIPWDKYWGFRFHVNIWKTTKFRCQFTWYGGGSHYFNIFTVARDDTPSGETPLCRECIWEVGKESKDEKTPMCRVDGDGYTRYCFEWDDE
;
A
#
# COMPACT_ATOMS: atom_id res chain seq x y z
N MET A 1 36.69 -22.80 -52.41
CA MET A 1 35.27 -22.36 -52.41
C MET A 1 34.86 -22.08 -50.97
N ALA A 2 34.86 -20.80 -50.56
CA ALA A 2 34.45 -20.41 -49.22
C ALA A 2 34.04 -18.93 -49.22
N PHE A 3 32.89 -18.61 -49.82
CA PHE A 3 32.30 -17.27 -49.78
C PHE A 3 30.79 -17.26 -49.48
N SER A 4 30.22 -18.38 -49.00
CA SER A 4 28.77 -18.50 -48.79
C SER A 4 28.29 -18.22 -47.35
N ASN A 5 29.15 -18.27 -46.32
CA ASN A 5 28.68 -18.19 -44.92
C ASN A 5 28.64 -16.76 -44.33
N LYS A 6 29.41 -15.81 -44.88
CA LYS A 6 29.46 -14.44 -44.32
C LYS A 6 28.24 -13.60 -44.73
N LEU A 7 27.76 -13.76 -45.95
CA LEU A 7 26.59 -13.02 -46.46
C LEU A 7 25.28 -13.51 -45.81
N HIS A 8 25.18 -14.81 -45.52
CA HIS A 8 24.04 -15.39 -44.79
C HIS A 8 23.99 -14.93 -43.33
N CYS A 9 25.14 -14.88 -42.62
CA CYS A 9 25.17 -14.35 -41.26
C CYS A 9 24.79 -12.86 -41.21
N ILE A 10 25.33 -12.03 -42.11
CA ILE A 10 25.01 -10.59 -42.16
C ILE A 10 23.52 -10.39 -42.47
N SER A 11 22.96 -11.14 -43.44
CA SER A 11 21.53 -11.11 -43.75
C SER A 11 20.67 -11.51 -42.54
N MET A 12 21.08 -12.57 -41.82
CA MET A 12 20.35 -13.03 -40.63
C MET A 12 20.37 -12.01 -39.49
N PHE A 13 21.50 -11.33 -39.24
CA PHE A 13 21.59 -10.26 -38.24
C PHE A 13 20.71 -9.06 -38.59
N MET A 14 20.66 -8.67 -39.87
CA MET A 14 19.81 -7.57 -40.34
C MET A 14 18.31 -7.93 -40.23
N ILE A 15 17.94 -9.19 -40.47
CA ILE A 15 16.55 -9.67 -40.32
C ILE A 15 16.15 -9.69 -38.85
N ILE A 16 17.03 -10.16 -37.95
CA ILE A 16 16.75 -10.19 -36.50
C ILE A 16 16.62 -8.77 -35.96
N SER A 17 17.50 -7.83 -36.34
CA SER A 17 17.38 -6.44 -35.89
C SER A 17 16.12 -5.76 -36.44
N TYR A 18 15.70 -6.10 -37.65
CA TYR A 18 14.46 -5.58 -38.24
C TYR A 18 13.21 -6.13 -37.53
N LEU A 19 13.20 -7.43 -37.21
CA LEU A 19 12.13 -8.06 -36.44
C LEU A 19 12.03 -7.51 -35.02
N THR A 20 13.14 -7.25 -34.34
CA THR A 20 13.11 -6.61 -33.01
C THR A 20 12.62 -5.16 -33.12
N LEU A 21 13.03 -4.40 -34.14
CA LEU A 21 12.56 -3.04 -34.36
C LEU A 21 11.04 -2.98 -34.59
N ILE A 22 10.48 -3.94 -35.35
CA ILE A 22 9.03 -4.06 -35.55
C ILE A 22 8.32 -4.38 -34.24
N LEU A 23 8.84 -5.31 -33.43
CA LEU A 23 8.26 -5.63 -32.12
C LEU A 23 8.24 -4.39 -31.18
N PHE A 24 9.30 -3.58 -31.19
CA PHE A 24 9.34 -2.31 -30.45
C PHE A 24 8.39 -1.26 -31.03
N ALA A 25 8.25 -1.16 -32.35
CA ALA A 25 7.33 -0.23 -33.00
C ALA A 25 5.85 -0.58 -32.75
N SER A 26 5.52 -1.87 -32.66
CA SER A 26 4.17 -2.33 -32.29
C SER A 26 3.85 -2.22 -30.79
N GLY A 27 4.85 -1.99 -29.94
CA GLY A 27 4.68 -1.81 -28.49
C GLY A 27 4.52 -0.34 -28.05
N LEU A 28 4.72 0.61 -28.95
CA LEU A 28 4.56 2.05 -28.70
C LEU A 28 3.20 2.53 -29.23
N ASP A 29 2.13 2.07 -28.59
CA ASP A 29 0.83 2.73 -28.71
C ASP A 29 0.79 3.88 -27.69
N VAL A 30 1.34 5.04 -28.07
CA VAL A 30 1.16 6.29 -27.29
C VAL A 30 -0.25 6.79 -27.58
N SER A 31 -1.25 6.16 -26.94
CA SER A 31 -2.61 6.68 -26.91
C SER A 31 -2.64 7.93 -26.02
N ASN A 32 -2.64 9.11 -26.64
CA ASN A 32 -2.89 10.39 -25.97
C ASN A 32 -4.39 10.59 -25.67
N THR A 33 -5.00 9.62 -24.98
CA THR A 33 -6.29 9.86 -24.33
C THR A 33 -6.00 10.33 -22.92
N MET A 34 -6.26 11.61 -22.65
CA MET A 34 -6.37 12.13 -21.28
C MET A 34 -7.40 11.24 -20.58
N ALA A 35 -6.95 10.38 -19.68
CA ALA A 35 -7.85 9.59 -18.86
C ALA A 35 -8.59 10.57 -17.94
N GLU A 36 -9.84 10.84 -18.27
CA GLU A 36 -10.78 11.44 -17.34
C GLU A 36 -10.84 10.51 -16.11
N ALA A 37 -10.53 11.07 -14.94
CA ALA A 37 -10.56 10.33 -13.69
C ALA A 37 -11.95 9.71 -13.51
N PRO A 38 -12.06 8.37 -13.29
CA PRO A 38 -13.36 7.78 -13.00
C PRO A 38 -13.85 8.32 -11.66
N THR A 39 -15.00 8.98 -11.67
CA THR A 39 -15.80 9.22 -10.47
C THR A 39 -16.02 7.90 -9.71
N PRO A 40 -15.89 7.87 -8.38
CA PRO A 40 -16.03 6.64 -7.61
C PRO A 40 -17.48 6.15 -7.64
N THR A 41 -17.73 5.07 -8.37
CA THR A 41 -18.97 4.31 -8.30
C THR A 41 -18.87 3.28 -7.17
N PRO A 42 -19.83 3.23 -6.23
CA PRO A 42 -19.82 2.22 -5.18
C PRO A 42 -20.38 0.90 -5.73
N GLY A 43 -19.55 -0.13 -5.73
CA GLY A 43 -19.99 -1.52 -5.79
C GLY A 43 -19.52 -2.32 -7.00
N SER A 44 -19.01 -3.51 -6.69
CA SER A 44 -18.86 -4.68 -7.55
C SER A 44 -17.55 -4.83 -8.35
N GLY A 45 -16.73 -5.80 -7.90
CA GLY A 45 -16.16 -6.77 -8.84
C GLY A 45 -14.63 -6.82 -8.93
N HIS A 46 -14.07 -7.90 -8.38
CA HIS A 46 -12.72 -8.46 -8.60
C HIS A 46 -11.55 -7.88 -7.79
N ASP A 47 -11.59 -7.99 -6.46
CA ASP A 47 -10.41 -7.84 -5.58
C ASP A 47 -9.50 -9.08 -5.60
N GLY A 48 -9.29 -9.63 -6.79
CA GLY A 48 -8.35 -10.73 -7.01
C GLY A 48 -6.94 -10.18 -7.05
N VAL A 49 -6.28 -10.11 -5.88
CA VAL A 49 -4.81 -10.22 -5.72
C VAL A 49 -4.04 -9.49 -6.84
N LEU A 50 -4.35 -8.21 -7.05
CA LEU A 50 -3.78 -7.47 -8.17
C LEU A 50 -2.32 -7.14 -7.86
N PRO A 51 -1.37 -7.41 -8.78
CA PRO A 51 -0.03 -6.86 -8.65
C PRO A 51 -0.15 -5.34 -8.58
N LEU A 52 0.57 -4.72 -7.65
CA LEU A 52 0.46 -3.28 -7.37
C LEU A 52 -0.91 -2.85 -6.85
N ALA A 53 -1.55 -3.63 -5.97
CA ALA A 53 -2.83 -3.23 -5.36
C ALA A 53 -2.71 -1.85 -4.69
N PRO A 54 -3.58 -0.87 -5.02
CA PRO A 54 -3.57 0.44 -4.39
C PRO A 54 -4.11 0.34 -2.98
N LYS A 55 -3.46 1.06 -2.06
CA LYS A 55 -3.81 1.11 -0.64
C LYS A 55 -3.86 2.55 -0.16
N HIS A 56 -4.79 2.81 0.75
CA HIS A 56 -4.93 4.05 1.48
C HIS A 56 -4.99 3.72 2.97
N VAL A 57 -3.94 4.05 3.71
CA VAL A 57 -3.92 3.92 5.17
C VAL A 57 -4.36 5.25 5.76
N VAL A 58 -5.33 5.20 6.67
CA VAL A 58 -5.84 6.36 7.41
C VAL A 58 -5.70 6.07 8.90
N ILE A 59 -5.11 7.02 9.62
CA ILE A 59 -4.91 6.97 11.07
C ILE A 59 -5.78 8.07 11.68
N HIS A 60 -6.68 7.67 12.57
CA HIS A 60 -7.55 8.53 13.37
C HIS A 60 -7.02 8.58 14.79
N ASN A 61 -6.68 9.78 15.25
CA ASN A 61 -6.26 9.98 16.63
C ASN A 61 -7.50 9.98 17.55
N THR A 62 -7.66 8.93 18.34
CA THR A 62 -8.74 8.75 19.32
C THR A 62 -8.22 8.55 20.74
N VAL A 63 -6.96 8.95 21.03
CA VAL A 63 -6.35 8.77 22.35
C VAL A 63 -7.20 9.40 23.45
N GLU A 64 -7.41 8.68 24.55
CA GLU A 64 -8.38 9.06 25.59
C GLU A 64 -8.11 10.43 26.22
N ASN A 65 -6.84 10.81 26.36
CA ASN A 65 -6.44 12.03 27.03
C ASN A 65 -6.52 13.29 26.15
N GLY A 66 -6.99 13.18 24.90
CA GLY A 66 -7.20 14.35 24.05
C GLY A 66 -5.92 14.93 23.45
N GLU A 67 -4.79 14.22 23.54
CA GLU A 67 -3.49 14.73 23.14
C GLU A 67 -3.22 14.63 21.63
N VAL A 68 -2.22 15.38 21.18
CA VAL A 68 -1.69 15.26 19.82
C VAL A 68 -0.93 13.94 19.70
N LEU A 69 -1.24 13.18 18.64
CA LEU A 69 -0.58 11.93 18.30
C LEU A 69 0.51 12.20 17.28
N ASP A 70 1.75 12.01 17.69
CA ASP A 70 2.92 12.08 16.83
C ASP A 70 3.14 10.71 16.18
N VAL A 71 3.20 10.69 14.85
CA VAL A 71 3.32 9.47 14.05
C VAL A 71 4.49 9.57 13.10
N HIS A 72 5.40 8.59 13.13
CA HIS A 72 6.48 8.47 12.16
C HIS A 72 6.43 7.10 11.50
N CYS A 73 6.13 7.07 10.21
CA CYS A 73 5.95 5.83 9.44
C CYS A 73 7.06 5.61 8.42
N LYS A 74 7.51 4.36 8.28
CA LYS A 74 8.45 3.96 7.22
C LYS A 74 8.11 2.60 6.59
N SER A 75 8.48 2.42 5.33
CA SER A 75 8.46 1.14 4.62
C SER A 75 9.74 0.99 3.79
N GLY A 76 10.68 0.15 4.24
CA GLY A 76 11.99 0.03 3.57
C GLY A 76 12.74 1.37 3.57
N ASP A 77 12.98 1.91 2.38
CA ASP A 77 13.62 3.22 2.16
C ASP A 77 12.60 4.38 2.09
N ASP A 78 11.30 4.09 2.04
CA ASP A 78 10.25 5.11 2.01
C ASP A 78 9.97 5.60 3.44
N ASP A 79 10.38 6.83 3.74
CA ASP A 79 10.11 7.51 5.01
C ASP A 79 9.06 8.61 4.80
N LEU A 80 7.96 8.54 5.57
CA LEU A 80 6.85 9.50 5.48
C LEU A 80 7.05 10.74 6.38
N GLY A 81 8.12 10.76 7.17
CA GLY A 81 8.44 11.81 8.13
C GLY A 81 7.60 11.76 9.40
N LEU A 82 7.86 12.73 10.27
CA LEU A 82 7.09 12.93 11.49
C LEU A 82 5.83 13.75 11.20
N ILE A 83 4.69 13.23 11.62
CA ILE A 83 3.37 13.82 11.42
C ILE A 83 2.72 14.04 12.78
N HIS A 84 2.12 15.21 12.97
CA HIS A 84 1.38 15.57 14.18
C HIS A 84 -0.12 15.52 13.87
N ILE A 85 -0.84 14.58 14.48
CA ILE A 85 -2.27 14.40 14.29
C ILE A 85 -2.99 14.94 15.54
N PRO A 86 -3.66 16.11 15.47
CA PRO A 86 -4.45 16.60 16.60
C PRO A 86 -5.53 15.59 17.00
N TRP A 87 -6.01 15.67 18.24
CA TRP A 87 -7.10 14.81 18.70
C TRP A 87 -8.33 14.94 17.81
N ASP A 88 -8.96 13.79 17.54
CA ASP A 88 -10.10 13.65 16.63
C ASP A 88 -9.83 14.19 15.22
N LYS A 89 -8.57 14.09 14.78
CA LYS A 89 -8.15 14.33 13.40
C LYS A 89 -7.56 13.08 12.78
N TYR A 90 -7.46 13.15 11.46
CA TYR A 90 -7.04 12.07 10.61
C TYR A 90 -5.79 12.49 9.84
N TRP A 91 -4.92 11.53 9.60
CA TRP A 91 -3.90 11.63 8.58
C TRP A 91 -3.84 10.32 7.81
N GLY A 92 -3.51 10.38 6.53
CA GLY A 92 -3.43 9.19 5.71
C GLY A 92 -2.50 9.35 4.53
N PHE A 93 -2.07 8.22 3.99
CA PHE A 93 -1.15 8.15 2.87
C PHE A 93 -1.53 7.01 1.93
N ARG A 94 -1.22 7.20 0.65
CA ARG A 94 -1.53 6.24 -0.42
C ARG A 94 -0.26 5.64 -0.98
N PHE A 95 -0.31 4.36 -1.30
CA PHE A 95 0.79 3.62 -1.91
C PHE A 95 0.26 2.45 -2.74
N HIS A 96 1.15 1.78 -3.47
CA HIS A 96 0.86 0.52 -4.13
C HIS A 96 1.71 -0.59 -3.50
N VAL A 97 1.13 -1.76 -3.30
CA VAL A 97 1.87 -2.93 -2.83
C VAL A 97 2.97 -3.27 -3.86
N ASN A 98 4.17 -3.62 -3.43
CA ASN A 98 5.24 -3.94 -4.37
C ASN A 98 4.97 -5.26 -5.11
N ILE A 99 5.63 -5.46 -6.26
CA ILE A 99 5.42 -6.64 -7.11
C ILE A 99 5.71 -7.95 -6.34
N TRP A 100 6.64 -7.89 -5.39
CA TRP A 100 7.06 -9.02 -4.57
C TRP A 100 6.14 -9.30 -3.38
N LYS A 101 5.07 -8.51 -3.17
CA LYS A 101 4.11 -8.64 -2.07
C LYS A 101 4.75 -8.65 -0.68
N THR A 102 5.79 -7.84 -0.50
CA THR A 102 6.51 -7.69 0.77
C THR A 102 6.32 -6.33 1.43
N THR A 103 5.44 -5.48 0.89
CA THR A 103 5.21 -4.13 1.43
C THR A 103 4.77 -4.19 2.89
N LYS A 104 5.43 -3.37 3.71
CA LYS A 104 5.16 -3.26 5.14
C LYS A 104 5.47 -1.85 5.60
N PHE A 105 4.49 -1.18 6.21
CA PHE A 105 4.71 0.09 6.89
C PHE A 105 4.75 -0.14 8.40
N ARG A 106 5.90 0.16 9.02
CA ARG A 106 6.04 0.23 10.48
C ARG A 106 6.00 1.68 10.89
N CYS A 107 5.14 2.00 11.85
CA CYS A 107 4.99 3.35 12.39
C CYS A 107 5.34 3.37 13.87
N GLN A 108 5.97 4.44 14.29
CA GLN A 108 6.12 4.83 15.69
C GLN A 108 5.00 5.80 16.04
N PHE A 109 4.38 5.58 17.18
CA PHE A 109 3.30 6.38 17.76
C PHE A 109 3.76 6.91 19.11
N THR A 110 3.68 8.22 19.30
CA THR A 110 4.02 8.88 20.57
C THR A 110 2.99 9.93 20.91
N TRP A 111 2.60 10.01 22.17
CA TRP A 111 1.78 11.11 22.67
C TRP A 111 2.08 11.34 24.15
N TYR A 112 1.75 12.54 24.62
CA TYR A 112 1.95 12.88 26.02
C TYR A 112 1.14 11.95 26.93
N GLY A 113 1.77 11.34 27.93
CA GLY A 113 1.11 10.44 28.88
C GLY A 113 0.89 9.00 28.42
N GLY A 114 1.14 8.66 27.15
CA GLY A 114 0.96 7.30 26.64
C GLY A 114 2.22 6.59 26.12
N GLY A 115 3.38 7.23 26.18
CA GLY A 115 4.65 6.60 25.85
C GLY A 115 4.96 6.57 24.35
N SER A 116 5.80 5.62 23.96
CA SER A 116 6.28 5.42 22.58
C SER A 116 6.06 3.98 22.19
N HIS A 117 5.29 3.76 21.13
CA HIS A 117 4.93 2.43 20.67
C HIS A 117 5.17 2.27 19.18
N TYR A 118 5.44 1.04 18.76
CA TYR A 118 5.55 0.66 17.36
C TYR A 118 4.37 -0.18 16.93
N PHE A 119 3.97 -0.03 15.67
CA PHE A 119 2.96 -0.88 15.06
C PHE A 119 3.19 -1.01 13.57
N ASN A 120 3.00 -2.21 13.03
CA ASN A 120 2.95 -2.42 11.59
C ASN A 120 1.56 -2.00 11.09
N ILE A 121 1.39 -0.71 10.77
CA ILE A 121 0.10 -0.15 10.32
C ILE A 121 -0.41 -0.79 9.03
N PHE A 122 0.49 -1.37 8.24
CA PHE A 122 0.14 -2.16 7.08
C PHE A 122 1.12 -3.32 6.90
N THR A 123 0.58 -4.52 6.67
CA THR A 123 1.35 -5.66 6.15
C THR A 123 0.55 -6.35 5.04
N VAL A 124 1.22 -6.80 3.98
CA VAL A 124 0.54 -7.60 2.95
C VAL A 124 -0.11 -8.86 3.53
N ALA A 125 0.56 -9.52 4.47
CA ALA A 125 0.08 -10.76 5.08
C ALA A 125 -1.26 -10.58 5.83
N ARG A 126 -1.45 -9.44 6.52
CA ARG A 126 -2.68 -9.14 7.27
C ARG A 126 -3.74 -8.45 6.40
N ASP A 127 -3.34 -7.46 5.60
CA ASP A 127 -4.24 -6.44 5.02
C ASP A 127 -4.45 -6.57 3.50
N ASP A 128 -3.67 -7.43 2.83
CA ASP A 128 -3.75 -7.67 1.38
C ASP A 128 -3.74 -9.16 1.01
N THR A 129 -4.09 -10.03 1.97
CA THR A 129 -4.22 -11.47 1.75
C THR A 129 -5.66 -11.93 2.08
N PRO A 130 -6.38 -12.60 1.17
CA PRO A 130 -7.76 -13.04 1.40
C PRO A 130 -7.94 -13.97 2.61
N SER A 131 -6.88 -14.70 2.98
CA SER A 131 -6.85 -15.60 4.14
C SER A 131 -6.25 -14.94 5.39
N GLY A 132 -6.08 -13.62 5.40
CA GLY A 132 -5.59 -12.89 6.56
C GLY A 132 -6.59 -12.90 7.70
N GLU A 133 -6.13 -12.54 8.90
CA GLU A 133 -6.97 -12.37 10.09
C GLU A 133 -8.06 -11.31 9.91
N THR A 134 -7.86 -10.40 8.96
CA THR A 134 -8.76 -9.29 8.65
C THR A 134 -9.13 -9.28 7.17
N PRO A 135 -10.31 -8.74 6.79
CA PRO A 135 -10.69 -8.56 5.40
C PRO A 135 -9.66 -7.74 4.60
N LEU A 136 -9.61 -7.95 3.29
CA LEU A 136 -8.84 -7.09 2.39
C LEU A 136 -9.29 -5.64 2.53
N CYS A 137 -8.35 -4.72 2.77
CA CYS A 137 -8.66 -3.29 2.81
C CYS A 137 -8.00 -2.58 1.64
N ARG A 138 -8.78 -1.86 0.83
CA ARG A 138 -8.25 -0.82 -0.08
C ARG A 138 -8.06 0.49 0.67
N GLU A 139 -9.02 0.79 1.55
CA GLU A 139 -8.96 1.86 2.54
C GLU A 139 -8.90 1.20 3.93
N CYS A 140 -7.78 1.38 4.62
CA CYS A 140 -7.49 0.76 5.90
C CYS A 140 -7.53 1.86 6.97
N ILE A 141 -8.65 1.97 7.68
CA ILE A 141 -8.86 3.01 8.70
C ILE A 141 -8.51 2.44 10.07
N TRP A 142 -7.60 3.12 10.76
CA TRP A 142 -7.07 2.74 12.07
C TRP A 142 -7.40 3.81 13.10
N GLU A 143 -8.01 3.41 14.21
CA GLU A 143 -8.22 4.23 15.42
C GLU A 143 -7.11 3.91 16.43
N VAL A 144 -6.52 4.95 17.02
CA VAL A 144 -5.41 4.84 17.98
C VAL A 144 -5.85 5.28 19.38
N GLY A 145 -5.72 4.39 20.36
CA GLY A 145 -5.81 4.72 21.78
C GLY A 145 -7.23 4.85 22.32
N LYS A 146 -8.22 4.24 21.66
CA LYS A 146 -9.56 4.08 22.21
C LYS A 146 -9.59 2.84 23.09
N GLU A 147 -9.08 2.95 24.32
CA GLU A 147 -9.32 1.92 25.32
C GLU A 147 -10.82 1.90 25.62
N SER A 148 -11.46 0.78 25.34
CA SER A 148 -12.75 0.50 25.96
C SER A 148 -12.46 -0.04 27.37
N LYS A 149 -13.35 0.19 28.34
CA LYS A 149 -13.17 -0.26 29.73
C LYS A 149 -12.87 -1.76 29.90
N ASP A 150 -13.02 -2.54 28.83
CA ASP A 150 -12.86 -3.99 28.80
C ASP A 150 -11.76 -4.47 27.81
N GLU A 151 -11.04 -3.58 27.11
CA GLU A 151 -10.17 -3.97 25.99
C GLU A 151 -8.78 -3.31 26.05
N LYS A 152 -7.74 -4.15 26.15
CA LYS A 152 -6.32 -3.79 26.28
C LYS A 152 -5.63 -3.49 24.94
N THR A 153 -6.36 -3.46 23.83
CA THR A 153 -5.78 -3.34 22.49
C THR A 153 -5.87 -1.88 22.00
N PRO A 154 -4.74 -1.18 21.88
CA PRO A 154 -4.71 0.26 21.63
C PRO A 154 -4.84 0.60 20.15
N MET A 155 -4.83 -0.38 19.24
CA MET A 155 -4.83 -0.15 17.79
C MET A 155 -5.94 -0.95 17.12
N CYS A 156 -6.98 -0.27 16.62
CA CYS A 156 -8.15 -0.90 16.06
C CYS A 156 -8.38 -0.50 14.61
N ARG A 157 -8.51 -1.49 13.72
CA ARG A 157 -8.95 -1.26 12.35
C ARG A 157 -10.47 -1.29 12.29
N VAL A 158 -11.06 -0.24 11.73
CA VAL A 158 -12.52 -0.11 11.59
C VAL A 158 -12.92 -0.43 10.16
N ASP A 159 -13.95 -1.25 9.99
CA ASP A 159 -14.51 -1.55 8.67
C ASP A 159 -15.57 -0.51 8.26
N GLY A 160 -15.96 -0.50 6.97
CA GLY A 160 -16.92 0.45 6.42
C GLY A 160 -18.33 0.37 7.03
N ASP A 161 -18.65 -0.69 7.76
CA ASP A 161 -19.90 -0.82 8.52
C ASP A 161 -19.90 -0.02 9.84
N GLY A 162 -18.74 0.43 10.30
CA GLY A 162 -18.52 1.14 11.57
C GLY A 162 -18.81 0.31 12.83
N TYR A 163 -19.20 -0.95 12.69
CA TYR A 163 -19.54 -1.86 13.79
C TYR A 163 -18.42 -2.87 14.04
N THR A 164 -17.82 -3.40 12.97
CA THR A 164 -16.77 -4.40 13.06
C THR A 164 -15.42 -3.72 13.32
N ARG A 165 -14.74 -4.15 14.38
CA ARG A 165 -13.39 -3.69 14.73
C ARG A 165 -12.43 -4.86 14.85
N TYR A 166 -11.24 -4.72 14.28
CA TYR A 166 -10.15 -5.67 14.41
C TYR A 166 -9.03 -5.00 15.21
N CYS A 167 -8.87 -5.37 16.47
CA CYS A 167 -7.97 -4.69 17.38
C CYS A 167 -6.74 -5.54 17.70
N PHE A 168 -5.60 -4.88 17.82
CA PHE A 168 -4.28 -5.49 17.95
C PHE A 168 -3.50 -4.84 19.09
N GLU A 169 -2.57 -5.61 19.66
CA GLU A 169 -1.55 -5.07 20.56
C GLU A 169 -0.45 -4.34 19.77
N TRP A 170 0.41 -3.61 20.48
CA TRP A 170 1.58 -2.96 19.89
C TRP A 170 2.63 -3.98 19.42
N ASP A 171 3.36 -3.64 18.36
CA ASP A 171 4.51 -4.39 17.85
C ASP A 171 5.82 -3.80 18.40
N ASP A 172 5.93 -3.67 19.72
CA ASP A 172 7.08 -3.05 20.40
C ASP A 172 8.35 -3.92 20.41
N GLU A 173 8.21 -5.21 20.07
CA GLU A 173 9.31 -6.17 19.95
C GLU A 173 10.15 -6.04 18.66
#